data_AF-A0A4R5NB14-F1
#
_entry.id   AF-A0A4R5NB14-F1
#
_cell.length_a   1.000
_cell.length_b   1.000
_cell.length_c   1.000
_cell.angle_alpha   90.00
_cell.angle_beta   90.00
_cell.angle_gamma   90.00
#
_symmetry.space_group_name_H-M   'P 1'
#
loop_
_entity.id
_entity.type
_entity.pdbx_description
1 polymer ?
#
loop_
_entity_poly.entity_id
_entity_poly.type
_entity_poly.pdbx_seq_one_letter_code
_entity_poly.pdbx_strand_id
1 'polypeptide(L)' 'MSGIFTAQHVFSVIFILLSLYQFRNARNYKKTIMKHGTGQPVSFGAGMLWNNYITAIGLLCFAIMLLVGPLSH' A
#
# COMPACT_ATOMS: atom_id res chain seq x y z
N MET A 1 -7.44 -28.70 -3.24
CA MET A 1 -8.18 -27.45 -3.53
C MET A 1 -8.38 -26.56 -2.29
N SER A 2 -8.78 -27.07 -1.12
CA SER A 2 -9.00 -26.25 0.09
C SER A 2 -7.77 -25.45 0.60
N GLY A 3 -6.54 -26.00 0.47
CA GLY A 3 -5.30 -25.33 0.90
C GLY A 3 -4.87 -24.10 0.08
N ILE A 4 -5.20 -24.07 -1.22
CA ILE A 4 -4.82 -22.96 -2.12
C ILE A 4 -5.74 -21.75 -1.87
N PHE A 5 -7.03 -22.02 -1.65
CA PHE A 5 -8.01 -20.99 -1.33
C PHE A 5 -7.72 -20.31 0.01
N THR A 6 -7.28 -21.08 1.01
CA THR A 6 -6.86 -20.55 2.32
C THR A 6 -5.58 -19.72 2.22
N ALA A 7 -4.56 -20.17 1.48
CA ALA A 7 -3.34 -19.38 1.28
C ALA A 7 -3.60 -18.04 0.58
N GLN A 8 -4.45 -18.02 -0.45
CA GLN A 8 -4.83 -16.82 -1.19
C GLN A 8 -5.46 -15.74 -0.28
N HIS A 9 -6.36 -16.13 0.62
CA HIS A 9 -7.00 -15.22 1.58
C HIS A 9 -5.99 -14.69 2.61
N VAL A 10 -5.06 -15.52 3.09
CA VAL A 10 -3.99 -15.09 4.00
C VAL A 10 -3.10 -14.04 3.35
N PHE A 11 -2.68 -14.25 2.10
CA PHE A 11 -1.89 -13.26 1.36
C PHE A 11 -2.68 -11.98 1.11
N SER A 12 -3.96 -12.07 0.76
CA SER A 12 -4.83 -10.89 0.62
C SER A 12 -4.85 -10.04 1.89
N VAL A 13 -5.04 -10.65 3.06
CA VAL A 13 -5.02 -9.96 4.36
C VAL A 13 -3.66 -9.29 4.62
N ILE A 14 -2.55 -9.98 4.32
CA ILE A 14 -1.20 -9.40 4.46
C ILE A 14 -1.05 -8.16 3.58
N PHE A 15 -1.48 -8.22 2.31
CA PHE A 15 -1.40 -7.08 1.40
C PHE A 15 -2.27 -5.89 1.83
N ILE A 16 -3.44 -6.13 2.45
CA ILE A 16 -4.26 -5.06 3.06
C ILE A 16 -3.49 -4.38 4.19
N LEU A 17 -2.88 -5.15 5.08
CA LEU A 17 -2.10 -4.59 6.21
C LEU A 17 -0.90 -3.78 5.71
N LEU A 18 -0.18 -4.27 4.71
CA LEU A 18 0.93 -3.56 4.08
C LEU A 18 0.47 -2.27 3.38
N SER A 19 -0.66 -2.30 2.68
CA SER A 19 -1.25 -1.12 2.05
C SER A 19 -1.58 -0.03 3.08
N LEU A 20 -2.24 -0.42 4.19
CA LEU A 20 -2.57 0.50 5.29
C LEU A 20 -1.32 1.09 5.94
N TYR A 21 -0.28 0.27 6.14
CA TYR A 21 1.00 0.71 6.68
C TYR A 21 1.67 1.75 5.77
N GLN A 22 1.72 1.48 4.46
CA GLN A 22 2.30 2.42 3.48
C GLN A 22 1.50 3.73 3.40
N PHE A 23 0.17 3.65 3.45
CA PHE A 23 -0.68 4.83 3.50
C PHE A 23 -0.45 5.67 4.77
N ARG A 24 -0.29 5.01 5.92
CA ARG A 24 0.00 5.68 7.19
C ARG A 24 1.39 6.34 7.16
N ASN A 25 2.39 5.68 6.59
CA ASN A 25 3.71 6.26 6.38
C ASN A 25 3.67 7.49 5.47
N ALA A 26 2.97 7.41 4.33
CA ALA A 26 2.78 8.54 3.43
C ALA A 26 2.13 9.74 4.16
N ARG A 27 1.06 9.49 4.92
CA ARG A 27 0.35 10.53 5.67
C ARG A 27 1.23 11.18 6.75
N ASN A 28 1.97 10.35 7.50
CA ASN A 28 2.88 10.84 8.54
C ASN A 28 4.01 11.66 7.93
N TYR A 29 4.61 11.17 6.86
CA TYR A 29 5.68 11.87 6.15
C TYR A 29 5.20 13.21 5.58
N LYS A 30 3.99 13.27 4.98
CA LYS A 30 3.35 14.53 4.56
C LYS A 30 3.21 15.50 5.73
N LYS A 31 2.71 15.02 6.88
CA LYS A 31 2.53 15.84 8.08
C LYS A 31 3.86 16.39 8.61
N THR A 32 4.92 15.58 8.57
CA THR A 32 6.27 16.01 8.96
C THR A 32 6.78 17.10 8.03
N ILE A 33 6.66 16.91 6.71
CA ILE A 33 7.05 17.91 5.71
C ILE A 33 6.31 19.23 5.91
N MET A 34 5.00 19.18 6.12
CA MET A 34 4.20 20.39 6.32
C MET A 34 4.55 21.15 7.61
N LYS A 35 5.08 20.46 8.62
CA LYS A 35 5.41 21.08 9.91
C LYS A 35 6.86 21.55 10.03
N HIS A 36 7.80 20.79 9.49
CA HIS A 36 9.25 21.00 9.73
C HIS A 36 10.00 21.34 8.43
N GLY A 37 9.31 21.38 7.29
CA GLY A 37 9.94 21.44 5.98
C GLY A 37 10.64 20.12 5.62
N THR A 38 11.22 20.07 4.42
CA THR A 38 12.14 18.99 4.03
C THR A 38 13.57 19.48 4.21
N GLY A 39 14.40 18.76 4.97
CA GLY A 39 15.87 18.97 4.95
C GLY A 39 16.54 18.49 3.65
N GLN A 40 15.75 18.14 2.64
CA GLN A 40 16.10 17.55 1.35
C GLN A 40 15.37 18.34 0.25
N PRO A 41 15.77 18.21 -1.03
CA PRO A 41 15.09 18.90 -2.13
C PRO A 41 13.59 18.62 -2.12
N VAL A 42 12.76 19.64 -2.34
CA VAL A 42 11.29 19.51 -2.34
C VAL A 42 10.81 18.41 -3.30
N SER A 43 11.53 18.24 -4.42
CA SER A 43 11.29 17.16 -5.40
C SER A 43 11.47 15.75 -4.82
N PHE A 44 12.41 15.57 -3.90
CA PHE A 44 12.64 14.29 -3.22
C PHE A 44 11.48 13.95 -2.27
N GLY A 45 11.05 14.92 -1.45
CA GLY A 45 9.91 14.74 -0.55
C GLY A 45 8.59 14.47 -1.29
N ALA A 46 8.35 15.18 -2.40
CA ALA A 46 7.20 14.96 -3.27
C ALA A 46 7.24 13.58 -3.96
N GLY A 47 8.40 13.19 -4.48
CA GLY A 47 8.60 11.88 -5.12
C GLY A 47 8.39 10.71 -4.15
N MET A 48 8.91 10.82 -2.93
CA MET A 48 8.74 9.79 -1.89
C MET A 48 7.28 9.67 -1.44
N LEU A 49 6.56 10.78 -1.33
CA LEU A 49 5.12 10.78 -1.05
C LEU A 49 4.34 10.06 -2.14
N TRP A 50 4.57 10.46 -3.39
CA TRP A 50 3.90 9.90 -4.56
C TRP A 50 4.13 8.40 -4.67
N ASN A 51 5.38 7.96 -4.52
CA ASN A 51 5.73 6.54 -4.58
C ASN A 51 5.06 5.71 -3.47
N ASN A 52 4.97 6.25 -2.24
CA ASN A 52 4.28 5.56 -1.15
C ASN A 52 2.76 5.45 -1.39
N TYR A 53 2.12 6.49 -1.96
CA TYR A 53 0.71 6.42 -2.34
C TYR A 53 0.45 5.42 -3.46
N ILE A 54 1.26 5.44 -4.53
CA ILE A 54 1.18 4.45 -5.63
C ILE A 54 1.34 3.04 -5.07
N THR A 55 2.35 2.82 -4.23
CA THR A 55 2.62 1.51 -3.64
C THR A 55 1.44 1.04 -2.77
N ALA A 56 0.87 1.93 -1.94
CA ALA A 56 -0.29 1.59 -1.13
C ALA A 56 -1.51 1.20 -1.98
N ILE A 57 -1.79 1.95 -3.06
CA ILE A 57 -2.89 1.64 -3.98
C ILE A 57 -2.63 0.32 -4.72
N GLY A 58 -1.42 0.10 -5.22
CA GLY A 58 -1.04 -1.14 -5.88
C GLY A 58 -1.22 -2.36 -4.99
N LEU A 59 -0.74 -2.29 -3.74
CA LEU A 59 -0.93 -3.35 -2.74
C LEU A 59 -2.42 -3.60 -2.44
N LEU A 60 -3.24 -2.55 -2.38
CA LEU A 60 -4.68 -2.68 -2.19
C LEU A 60 -5.35 -3.40 -3.38
N CYS A 61 -5.00 -3.02 -4.61
CA CYS A 61 -5.51 -3.66 -5.82
C CYS A 61 -5.14 -5.15 -5.86
N PHE A 62 -3.88 -5.50 -5.58
CA PHE A 62 -3.44 -6.90 -5.48
C PHE A 62 -4.18 -7.65 -4.39
N ALA A 63 -4.39 -7.03 -3.22
CA ALA A 63 -5.16 -7.64 -2.15
C ALA A 63 -6.59 -7.95 -2.59
N ILE A 64 -7.27 -7.01 -3.24
CA ILE A 64 -8.65 -7.18 -3.74
C ILE A 64 -8.70 -8.28 -4.81
N MET A 65 -7.75 -8.30 -5.75
CA MET A 65 -7.66 -9.36 -6.77
C MET A 65 -7.53 -10.75 -6.13
N LEU A 66 -6.71 -10.87 -5.09
CA LEU A 66 -6.57 -12.11 -4.31
C LEU A 66 -7.83 -12.41 -3.47
N LEU A 67 -8.59 -11.41 -3.06
CA LEU A 67 -9.82 -11.62 -2.27
C LEU A 67 -10.98 -12.10 -3.14
N VAL A 68 -11.11 -11.54 -4.35
CA VAL A 68 -12.18 -11.88 -5.31
C VAL A 68 -11.91 -13.24 -5.98
N GLY A 69 -10.65 -13.66 -6.10
CA GLY A 69 -10.28 -14.90 -6.77
C GLY A 69 -10.52 -14.86 -8.28
N PRO A 70 -10.16 -15.93 -9.02
CA PRO A 70 -10.38 -15.95 -10.46
C PRO A 70 -11.88 -15.84 -10.76
N LEU A 71 -12.26 -14.83 -11.55
CA LEU A 71 -13.58 -14.68 -12.17
C LEU A 71 -13.89 -15.79 -13.22
N SER A 72 -13.23 -16.94 -13.12
CA SER A 72 -13.49 -18.10 -13.98
C SER A 72 -14.51 -19.02 -13.31
N HIS A 73 -15.75 -18.56 -13.34
CA HIS A 73 -16.93 -19.42 -13.47
C HIS A 73 -17.84 -18.79 -14.53
#